data_AF-A0A9P6X302-F1
#
_entry.id   AF-A0A9P6X302-F1
#
_cell.length_a   1.000
_cell.length_b   1.000
_cell.length_c   1.000
_cell.angle_alpha   90.00
_cell.angle_beta   90.00
_cell.angle_gamma   90.00
#
_symmetry.space_group_name_H-M   'P 1'
#
loop_
_entity.id
_entity.type
_entity.pdbx_description
1 polymer ?
#
loop_
_entity_poly.entity_id
_entity_poly.type
_entity_poly.pdbx_seq_one_letter_code
_entity_poly.pdbx_strand_id
1 'polypeptide(L)'
;MSTLLTMTTNLEQLAVAKDITEEWFTCLSDAVLDNISQQIKQEHNYLVCAYIEIVELYVTRILPGLNEFETAEAFIDYNTILTESKLLALKEAVRDYKKSVEQKEKEENDRLLTQQKEIVKEEEVKEEEEVKEEEEVKEEEVEIKVKEETQLIRTVQVEKDTIPNYTSVQNSKRDKQMNRLMLIKNWINQIAIKGTASYAAILIIAFLLVSLLNGQRRRISIVLQSLLTKFFQTIKMGTTVTYM
;
A
#
# COMPACT_ATOMS: atom_id res chain seq x y z
N MET A 1 3.09 9.20 10.79
CA MET A 1 4.31 8.36 10.71
C MET A 1 4.60 7.60 12.00
N SER A 2 4.42 8.17 13.20
CA SER A 2 4.72 7.49 14.47
C SER A 2 3.90 6.19 14.69
N THR A 3 2.61 6.19 14.37
CA THR A 3 1.70 5.05 14.59
C THR A 3 1.99 3.83 13.71
N LEU A 4 2.47 4.06 12.49
CA LEU A 4 2.78 3.02 11.51
C LEU A 4 4.07 2.28 11.88
N LEU A 5 5.06 3.00 12.41
CA LEU A 5 6.25 2.40 13.02
C LEU A 5 5.87 1.56 14.25
N THR A 6 5.02 2.06 15.14
CA THR A 6 4.62 1.30 16.33
C THR A 6 3.80 0.05 16.03
N MET A 7 2.95 0.08 14.98
CA MET A 7 2.21 -1.11 14.56
C MET A 7 3.13 -2.18 13.98
N THR A 8 4.09 -1.79 13.14
CA THR A 8 5.04 -2.73 12.54
C THR A 8 5.97 -3.36 13.58
N THR A 9 6.45 -2.60 14.57
CA THR A 9 7.25 -3.15 15.67
C THR A 9 6.45 -4.08 16.58
N ASN A 10 5.17 -3.78 16.82
CA ASN A 10 4.32 -4.65 17.64
C ASN A 10 4.01 -5.97 16.93
N LEU A 11 3.75 -5.95 15.62
CA LEU A 11 3.53 -7.15 14.83
C LEU A 11 4.79 -8.01 14.73
N GLU A 12 5.96 -7.40 14.54
CA GLU A 12 7.24 -8.09 14.54
C GLU A 12 7.54 -8.74 15.89
N GLN A 13 7.25 -8.05 17.01
CA GLN A 13 7.36 -8.63 18.35
C GLN A 13 6.44 -9.82 18.57
N LEU A 14 5.20 -9.78 18.04
CA LEU A 14 4.25 -10.89 18.15
C LEU A 14 4.68 -12.09 17.31
N ALA A 15 5.25 -11.86 16.12
CA ALA A 15 5.80 -12.94 15.29
C ALA A 15 6.96 -13.65 16.00
N VAL A 16 7.90 -12.88 16.57
CA VAL A 16 9.00 -13.46 17.36
C VAL A 16 8.48 -14.19 18.60
N ALA A 17 7.48 -13.63 19.29
CA ALA A 17 6.87 -14.28 20.45
C ALA A 17 6.19 -15.61 20.08
N LYS A 18 5.56 -15.68 18.91
CA LYS A 18 4.99 -16.92 18.36
C LYS A 18 6.07 -17.98 18.17
N ASP A 19 7.14 -17.64 17.45
CA ASP A 19 8.24 -18.58 17.16
C ASP A 19 8.85 -19.15 18.46
N ILE A 20 9.13 -18.28 19.43
CA ILE A 20 9.67 -18.68 20.74
C ILE A 20 8.71 -19.61 21.48
N THR A 21 7.41 -19.30 21.44
CA THR A 21 6.39 -20.08 22.16
C THR A 21 6.19 -21.44 21.51
N GLU A 22 6.16 -21.52 20.18
CA GLU A 22 6.10 -22.78 19.45
C GLU A 22 7.35 -23.62 19.71
N GLU A 23 8.54 -23.04 19.64
CA GLU A 23 9.80 -23.72 19.96
C GLU A 23 9.78 -24.25 21.41
N TRP A 24 9.29 -23.46 22.36
CA TRP A 24 9.14 -23.89 23.74
C TRP A 24 8.24 -25.12 23.86
N PHE A 25 7.08 -25.15 23.19
CA PHE A 25 6.21 -26.32 23.16
C PHE A 25 6.91 -27.55 22.55
N THR A 26 7.72 -27.38 21.50
CA THR A 26 8.47 -28.51 20.91
C THR A 26 9.56 -29.06 21.81
N CYS A 27 10.06 -28.24 22.75
CA CYS A 27 11.10 -28.62 23.69
C CYS A 27 10.56 -29.39 24.92
N LEU A 28 9.24 -29.42 25.13
CA LEU A 28 8.62 -30.17 26.21
C LEU A 28 8.62 -31.67 25.89
N SER A 29 9.37 -32.46 26.66
CA SER A 29 9.32 -33.92 26.57
C SER A 29 7.98 -34.47 27.04
N ASP A 30 7.54 -35.61 26.49
CA ASP A 30 6.31 -36.29 26.90
C ASP A 30 6.23 -36.54 28.42
N ALA A 31 7.36 -36.89 29.06
CA ALA A 31 7.42 -37.09 30.51
C ALA A 31 7.07 -35.82 31.32
N VAL A 32 7.40 -34.64 30.78
CA VAL A 32 7.04 -33.35 31.39
C VAL A 32 5.56 -33.06 31.17
N LEU A 33 5.04 -33.31 29.97
CA LEU A 33 3.62 -33.14 29.65
C LEU A 33 2.73 -34.07 30.49
N ASP A 34 3.15 -35.32 30.68
CA ASP A 34 2.47 -36.29 31.55
C ASP A 34 2.44 -35.80 33.00
N ASN A 35 3.57 -35.28 33.50
CA ASN A 35 3.65 -34.71 34.84
C ASN A 35 2.73 -33.49 35.00
N ILE A 36 2.70 -32.60 34.01
CA ILE A 36 1.77 -31.45 34.01
C ILE A 36 0.32 -31.94 34.02
N SER A 37 -0.02 -32.90 33.17
CA SER A 37 -1.38 -33.45 33.07
C SER A 37 -1.85 -34.07 34.39
N GLN A 38 -0.98 -34.83 35.07
CA GLN A 38 -1.29 -35.42 36.37
C GLN A 38 -1.48 -34.36 37.46
N GLN A 39 -0.70 -33.28 37.41
CA GLN A 39 -0.69 -32.24 38.43
C GLN A 39 -1.55 -31.02 38.08
N ILE A 40 -2.31 -31.05 36.98
CA ILE A 40 -3.10 -29.89 36.50
C ILE A 40 -4.12 -29.38 37.52
N LYS A 41 -4.58 -30.26 38.41
CA LYS A 41 -5.52 -29.93 39.51
C LYS A 41 -4.82 -29.36 40.74
N GLN A 42 -3.50 -29.40 40.80
CA GLN A 42 -2.70 -28.90 41.91
C GLN A 42 -2.14 -27.52 41.52
N GLU A 43 -2.84 -26.47 41.94
CA GLU A 43 -2.52 -25.07 41.63
C GLU A 43 -1.18 -24.55 42.20
N HIS A 44 -0.42 -25.40 42.90
CA HIS A 44 0.83 -25.02 43.57
C HIS A 44 2.10 -25.47 42.85
N ASN A 45 1.99 -26.20 41.72
CA ASN A 45 3.18 -26.53 40.93
C ASN A 45 3.52 -25.39 39.97
N TYR A 46 4.68 -24.76 40.18
CA TYR A 46 5.21 -23.69 39.34
C TYR A 46 5.23 -24.05 37.85
N LEU A 47 5.59 -25.29 37.51
CA LEU A 47 5.69 -25.73 36.12
C LEU A 47 4.31 -25.83 35.44
N VAL A 48 3.29 -26.26 36.20
CA VAL A 48 1.90 -26.29 35.75
C VAL A 48 1.38 -24.87 35.53
N CYS A 49 1.64 -23.95 36.47
CA CYS A 49 1.26 -22.55 36.33
C CYS A 49 1.92 -21.89 35.11
N ALA A 50 3.23 -22.10 34.93
CA ALA A 50 3.95 -21.57 33.78
C ALA A 50 3.39 -22.09 32.45
N TYR A 51 3.07 -23.39 32.37
CA TYR A 51 2.44 -23.97 31.17
C TYR A 51 1.09 -23.33 30.88
N ILE A 52 0.23 -23.19 31.89
CA ILE A 52 -1.08 -22.56 31.75
C ILE A 52 -0.92 -21.11 31.28
N GLU A 53 -0.05 -20.33 31.92
CA GLU A 53 0.18 -18.92 31.56
C GLU A 53 0.69 -18.77 30.12
N ILE A 54 1.60 -19.64 29.68
CA ILE A 54 2.12 -19.63 28.31
C ILE A 54 1.01 -19.98 27.31
N VAL A 55 0.19 -21.00 27.60
CA VAL A 55 -0.96 -21.36 26.73
C VAL A 55 -1.96 -20.20 26.68
N GLU A 56 -2.30 -19.61 27.81
CA GLU A 56 -3.21 -18.47 27.89
C GLU A 56 -2.66 -17.29 27.07
N LEU A 57 -1.39 -16.94 27.23
CA LEU A 57 -0.74 -15.87 26.46
C LEU A 57 -0.74 -16.17 24.95
N TYR A 58 -0.42 -17.41 24.58
CA TYR A 58 -0.34 -17.84 23.19
C TYR A 58 -1.68 -17.70 22.47
N VAL A 59 -2.74 -18.24 23.09
CA VAL A 59 -4.08 -18.33 22.53
C VAL A 59 -4.83 -16.99 22.60
N THR A 60 -4.64 -16.19 23.64
CA THR A 60 -5.42 -14.95 23.83
C THR A 60 -4.74 -13.69 23.31
N ARG A 61 -3.41 -13.68 23.18
CA ARG A 61 -2.66 -12.48 22.81
C ARG A 61 -1.82 -12.64 21.56
N ILE A 62 -1.03 -13.72 21.46
CA ILE A 62 -0.07 -13.90 20.37
C ILE A 62 -0.81 -14.19 19.06
N LEU A 63 -1.57 -15.29 19.01
CA LEU A 63 -2.28 -15.70 17.80
C LEU A 63 -3.36 -14.69 17.37
N PRO A 64 -4.22 -14.17 18.27
CA PRO A 64 -5.17 -13.13 17.90
C PRO A 64 -4.51 -11.84 17.41
N GLY A 65 -3.35 -11.46 17.99
CA GLY A 65 -2.59 -10.29 17.55
C GLY A 65 -1.99 -10.44 16.16
N LEU A 66 -1.79 -11.68 15.69
CA LEU A 66 -1.38 -12.02 14.33
C LEU A 66 -2.57 -12.32 13.39
N ASN A 67 -3.80 -12.14 13.88
CA ASN A 67 -5.03 -12.47 13.15
C ASN A 67 -5.15 -13.96 12.79
N GLU A 68 -4.52 -14.85 13.56
CA GLU A 68 -4.51 -16.31 13.36
C GLU A 68 -5.52 -17.00 14.30
N PHE A 69 -6.78 -16.61 14.19
CA PHE A 69 -7.85 -17.10 15.07
C PHE A 69 -8.14 -18.58 14.90
N GLU A 70 -8.07 -19.09 13.67
CA GLU A 70 -8.31 -20.51 13.37
C GLU A 70 -7.24 -21.40 14.01
N THR A 71 -5.98 -20.93 14.00
CA THR A 71 -4.87 -21.61 14.68
C THR A 71 -5.10 -21.65 16.20
N ALA A 72 -5.60 -20.55 16.78
CA ALA A 72 -5.90 -20.48 18.21
C ALA A 72 -7.02 -21.45 18.60
N GLU A 73 -8.11 -21.49 17.83
CA GLU A 73 -9.22 -22.44 18.06
C GLU A 73 -8.75 -23.89 17.93
N ALA A 74 -8.01 -24.21 16.88
CA ALA A 74 -7.45 -25.55 16.68
C ALA A 74 -6.50 -25.94 17.83
N PHE A 75 -5.63 -25.04 18.27
CA PHE A 75 -4.73 -25.29 19.39
C PHE A 75 -5.49 -25.65 20.67
N ILE A 76 -6.60 -24.95 20.96
CA ILE A 76 -7.45 -25.27 22.11
C ILE A 76 -8.09 -26.65 21.93
N ASP A 77 -8.60 -26.97 20.74
CA ASP A 77 -9.29 -28.23 20.45
C ASP A 77 -8.37 -29.46 20.60
N TYR A 78 -7.10 -29.33 20.22
CA TYR A 78 -6.12 -30.40 20.34
C TYR A 78 -5.45 -30.48 21.71
N ASN A 79 -5.68 -29.52 22.61
CA ASN A 79 -5.05 -29.51 23.92
C ASN A 79 -5.73 -30.52 24.86
N THR A 80 -5.01 -31.59 25.19
CA THR A 80 -5.50 -32.65 26.09
C THR A 80 -5.11 -32.42 27.56
N ILE A 81 -4.28 -31.41 27.84
CA ILE A 81 -3.66 -31.19 29.15
C ILE A 81 -4.53 -30.27 30.02
N LEU A 82 -5.12 -29.24 29.42
CA LEU A 82 -5.95 -28.29 30.14
C LEU A 82 -7.31 -28.88 30.55
N THR A 83 -7.88 -28.34 31.64
CA THR A 83 -9.22 -28.71 32.08
C THR A 83 -10.29 -28.15 31.15
N GLU A 84 -11.40 -28.87 30.99
CA GLU A 84 -12.52 -28.46 30.13
C GLU A 84 -13.04 -27.05 30.45
N SER A 85 -13.08 -26.68 31.74
CA SER A 85 -13.45 -25.33 32.17
C SER A 85 -12.54 -24.24 31.59
N LYS A 86 -11.22 -24.48 31.56
CA LYS A 86 -10.24 -23.52 31.02
C LYS A 86 -10.29 -23.48 29.50
N LEU A 87 -10.46 -24.63 28.85
CA LEU A 87 -10.64 -24.70 27.40
C LEU A 87 -11.86 -23.88 26.96
N LEU A 88 -12.99 -24.00 27.67
CA LEU A 88 -14.19 -23.21 27.39
C LEU A 88 -13.96 -21.70 27.59
N ALA A 89 -13.31 -21.31 28.69
CA ALA A 89 -12.99 -19.91 28.96
C ALA A 89 -12.06 -19.31 27.87
N LEU A 90 -11.07 -20.07 27.42
CA LEU A 90 -10.17 -19.66 26.34
C LEU A 90 -10.90 -19.50 25.01
N LYS A 91 -11.79 -20.43 24.65
CA LYS A 91 -12.61 -20.32 23.43
C LYS A 91 -13.49 -19.08 23.44
N GLU A 92 -14.09 -18.77 24.60
CA GLU A 92 -14.90 -17.57 24.76
C GLU A 92 -14.06 -16.30 24.60
N ALA A 93 -12.89 -16.25 25.25
CA ALA A 93 -11.96 -15.12 25.13
C ALA A 93 -11.51 -14.87 23.68
N VAL A 94 -11.15 -15.92 22.94
CA VAL A 94 -10.76 -15.82 21.52
C VAL A 94 -11.93 -15.29 20.67
N ARG A 95 -13.14 -15.81 20.89
CA ARG A 95 -14.33 -15.38 20.16
C ARG A 95 -14.67 -13.92 20.41
N ASP A 96 -14.58 -13.47 21.66
CA ASP A 96 -14.88 -12.09 22.02
C ASP A 96 -13.83 -11.13 21.48
N TYR A 97 -12.56 -11.53 21.48
CA TYR A 97 -11.52 -10.75 20.83
C TYR A 97 -11.76 -10.63 19.32
N LYS A 98 -12.08 -11.74 18.63
CA LYS A 98 -12.41 -11.76 17.20
C LYS A 98 -13.54 -10.80 16.86
N LYS A 99 -14.65 -10.86 17.62
CA LYS A 99 -15.78 -9.91 17.46
C LYS A 99 -15.35 -8.46 17.65
N SER A 100 -14.49 -8.18 18.64
CA SER A 100 -14.02 -6.82 18.91
C SER A 100 -13.18 -6.26 17.77
N VAL A 101 -12.39 -7.11 17.10
CA VAL A 101 -11.58 -6.73 15.93
C VAL A 101 -12.50 -6.47 14.74
N GLU A 102 -13.42 -7.39 14.43
CA GLU A 102 -14.39 -7.24 13.34
C GLU A 102 -15.24 -5.96 13.51
N GLN A 103 -15.65 -5.64 14.73
CA GLN A 103 -16.40 -4.42 15.02
C GLN A 103 -15.57 -3.15 14.74
N LYS A 104 -14.31 -3.12 15.17
CA LYS A 104 -13.42 -1.99 14.90
C LYS A 104 -13.16 -1.79 13.42
N GLU A 105 -12.93 -2.86 12.68
CA GLU A 105 -12.75 -2.81 11.22
C GLU A 105 -14.01 -2.27 10.53
N LYS A 106 -15.19 -2.69 10.97
CA LYS A 106 -16.46 -2.18 10.44
C LYS A 106 -16.64 -0.69 10.73
N GLU A 107 -16.39 -0.25 11.96
CA GLU A 107 -16.47 1.15 12.34
C GLU A 107 -15.47 2.02 11.57
N GLU A 108 -14.26 1.53 11.33
CA GLU A 108 -13.26 2.23 10.52
C GLU A 108 -13.69 2.33 9.06
N ASN A 109 -14.22 1.26 8.49
CA ASN A 109 -14.71 1.26 7.11
C ASN A 109 -15.91 2.20 6.93
N ASP A 110 -16.84 2.23 7.89
CA ASP A 110 -17.99 3.14 7.87
C ASP A 110 -17.55 4.62 7.95
N ARG A 111 -16.49 4.92 8.72
CA ARG A 111 -15.87 6.26 8.76
C ARG A 111 -15.25 6.65 7.43
N LEU A 112 -14.47 5.75 6.81
CA LEU A 112 -13.85 6.00 5.51
C LEU A 112 -14.91 6.22 4.42
N LEU A 113 -15.99 5.45 4.45
CA LEU A 113 -17.10 5.60 3.50
C LEU A 113 -17.85 6.93 3.69
N THR A 114 -17.99 7.39 4.93
CA THR A 114 -18.61 8.69 5.23
C THR A 114 -17.71 9.84 4.75
N GLN A 115 -16.41 9.77 5.01
CA GLN A 115 -15.44 10.76 4.52
C GLN A 115 -15.42 10.83 2.98
N GLN A 116 -15.45 9.69 2.28
CA GLN A 116 -15.52 9.69 0.82
C GLN A 116 -16.81 10.35 0.31
N LYS A 117 -17.95 10.10 0.96
CA LYS A 117 -19.22 10.74 0.58
C LYS A 117 -19.21 12.25 0.82
N GLU A 118 -18.52 12.72 1.86
CA GLU A 118 -18.37 14.16 2.10
C GLU A 118 -17.48 14.82 1.04
N ILE A 119 -16.36 14.19 0.68
CA ILE A 119 -15.47 14.68 -0.38
C ILE A 119 -16.21 14.77 -1.72
N VAL A 120 -16.95 13.73 -2.11
CA VAL A 120 -17.73 13.73 -3.37
C VAL A 120 -18.80 14.83 -3.36
N LYS A 121 -19.49 15.03 -2.23
CA LYS A 121 -20.45 16.14 -2.12
C LYS A 121 -19.79 17.51 -2.22
N GLU A 122 -18.60 17.67 -1.65
CA GLU A 122 -17.86 18.94 -1.73
C GLU A 122 -17.34 19.19 -3.16
N GLU A 123 -16.93 18.14 -3.88
CA GLU A 123 -16.58 18.23 -5.30
C GLU A 123 -17.79 18.56 -6.18
N GLU A 124 -18.95 17.92 -5.96
CA GLU A 124 -20.19 18.22 -6.68
C GLU A 124 -20.63 19.68 -6.48
N VAL A 125 -20.51 20.23 -5.26
CA VAL A 125 -20.84 21.64 -4.99
C VAL A 125 -19.86 22.59 -5.69
N LYS A 126 -18.57 22.26 -5.74
CA LYS A 126 -17.56 23.07 -6.45
C LYS A 126 -17.78 23.05 -7.96
N GLU A 127 -18.11 21.90 -8.54
CA GLU A 127 -18.44 21.81 -9.96
C GLU A 127 -19.71 22.61 -10.30
N GLU A 128 -20.74 22.60 -9.44
CA GLU A 128 -21.93 23.44 -9.64
C GLU A 128 -21.64 24.95 -9.51
N GLU A 129 -20.71 25.35 -8.64
CA GLU A 129 -20.27 26.76 -8.53
C GLU A 129 -19.44 27.19 -9.75
N GLU A 130 -18.50 26.37 -10.22
CA GLU A 130 -17.72 26.67 -11.44
C GLU A 130 -18.60 26.79 -12.69
N VAL A 131 -19.62 25.96 -12.83
CA VAL A 131 -20.57 26.04 -13.96
C VAL A 131 -21.39 27.34 -13.92
N LYS A 132 -21.77 27.83 -12.72
CA LYS A 132 -22.49 29.10 -12.57
C LYS A 132 -21.61 30.30 -12.86
N GLU A 133 -20.36 30.29 -12.39
CA GLU A 133 -19.40 31.36 -12.72
C GLU A 133 -19.10 31.40 -14.23
N GLU A 134 -18.99 30.25 -14.90
CA GLU A 134 -18.85 30.21 -16.37
C GLU A 134 -20.08 30.74 -17.13
N GLU A 135 -21.29 30.56 -16.60
CA GLU A 135 -22.51 31.12 -17.20
C GLU A 135 -22.58 32.64 -17.02
N GLU A 136 -22.27 33.18 -15.84
CA GLU A 136 -22.22 34.64 -15.61
C GLU A 136 -21.17 35.33 -16.50
N VAL A 137 -19.98 34.75 -16.67
CA VAL A 137 -18.94 35.31 -17.55
C VAL A 137 -19.37 35.30 -19.02
N LYS A 138 -20.12 34.28 -19.47
CA LYS A 138 -20.67 34.24 -20.84
C LYS A 138 -21.78 35.27 -21.05
N GLU A 139 -22.59 35.57 -20.04
CA GLU A 139 -23.61 36.63 -20.14
C GLU A 139 -22.97 38.03 -20.19
N GLU A 140 -21.92 38.30 -19.39
CA GLU A 140 -21.17 39.56 -19.48
C GLU A 140 -20.44 39.72 -20.83
N GLU A 141 -19.90 38.64 -21.41
CA GLU A 141 -19.20 38.69 -22.71
C GLU A 141 -20.17 38.97 -23.89
N VAL A 142 -21.45 38.56 -23.77
CA VAL A 142 -22.51 38.90 -24.73
C VAL A 142 -22.95 40.37 -24.57
N GLU A 143 -22.96 40.91 -23.35
CA GLU A 143 -23.32 42.32 -23.10
C GLU A 143 -22.25 43.30 -23.60
N ILE A 144 -20.97 42.90 -23.57
CA ILE A 144 -19.85 43.69 -24.11
C ILE A 144 -19.89 43.72 -25.65
N LYS A 145 -20.26 42.61 -26.31
CA LYS A 145 -20.41 42.56 -27.78
C LYS A 145 -21.56 43.42 -28.33
N VAL A 146 -22.57 43.72 -27.53
CA VAL A 146 -23.67 44.63 -27.93
C VAL A 146 -23.26 46.12 -27.82
N LYS A 147 -22.19 46.45 -27.06
CA LYS A 147 -21.68 47.82 -26.93
C LYS A 147 -20.56 48.17 -27.92
N GLU A 148 -19.90 47.19 -28.54
CA GLU A 148 -18.84 47.43 -29.54
C GLU A 148 -19.35 47.72 -30.97
N GLU A 149 -20.66 47.60 -31.24
CA GLU A 149 -21.21 47.85 -32.59
C GLU A 149 -21.45 49.34 -32.93
N THR A 150 -21.07 50.30 -32.06
CA THR A 150 -21.36 51.73 -32.29
C THR A 150 -20.17 52.65 -32.57
N GLN A 151 -18.91 52.20 -32.52
CA GLN A 151 -17.80 53.09 -32.89
C GLN A 151 -16.60 52.35 -33.50
N LEU A 152 -16.49 52.36 -34.83
CA LEU A 152 -15.23 52.68 -35.53
C LEU A 152 -15.43 52.73 -37.05
N ILE A 153 -15.62 53.94 -37.55
CA ILE A 153 -15.45 54.31 -38.96
C ILE A 153 -14.24 55.24 -39.05
N ARG A 154 -13.45 55.09 -40.14
CA ARG A 154 -12.35 55.93 -40.68
C ARG A 154 -10.96 55.68 -40.05
N THR A 155 -9.85 55.47 -40.78
CA THR A 155 -9.53 55.69 -42.22
C THR A 155 -8.18 55.01 -42.58
N VAL A 156 -8.16 54.25 -43.69
CA VAL A 156 -7.26 54.35 -44.88
C VAL A 156 -5.72 54.11 -44.81
N GLN A 157 -5.34 52.97 -45.43
CA GLN A 157 -4.32 52.66 -46.47
C GLN A 157 -2.79 52.73 -46.28
N VAL A 158 -2.15 51.93 -47.17
CA VAL A 158 -0.78 51.97 -47.75
C VAL A 158 0.14 50.88 -47.14
N GLU A 159 0.84 49.96 -47.83
CA GLU A 159 1.09 49.63 -49.24
C GLU A 159 1.98 48.35 -49.34
N LYS A 160 1.84 47.60 -50.46
CA LYS A 160 2.74 46.67 -51.20
C LYS A 160 3.39 45.37 -50.66
N ASP A 161 3.16 44.35 -51.51
CA ASP A 161 4.08 43.40 -52.15
C ASP A 161 5.00 42.48 -51.32
N THR A 162 4.82 41.15 -51.45
CA THR A 162 5.64 40.27 -52.33
C THR A 162 5.20 38.80 -52.17
N ILE A 163 5.20 38.06 -53.28
CA ILE A 163 4.71 36.68 -53.48
C ILE A 163 5.83 35.63 -53.20
N PRO A 164 5.71 34.32 -53.56
CA PRO A 164 5.60 33.14 -52.69
C PRO A 164 6.89 32.28 -52.65
N ASN A 165 6.85 31.12 -51.95
CA ASN A 165 7.44 29.81 -52.36
C ASN A 165 7.55 28.87 -51.14
N TYR A 166 6.77 27.79 -51.07
CA TYR A 166 7.06 26.38 -51.43
C TYR A 166 8.14 25.64 -50.60
N THR A 167 7.65 24.64 -49.87
CA THR A 167 8.20 23.29 -49.58
C THR A 167 9.69 23.06 -49.35
N SER A 168 10.01 22.38 -48.25
CA SER A 168 11.07 21.37 -48.22
C SER A 168 10.93 20.42 -47.02
N VAL A 169 10.45 19.22 -47.31
CA VAL A 169 10.71 17.99 -46.55
C VAL A 169 12.13 17.53 -46.87
N GLN A 170 12.97 17.22 -45.87
CA GLN A 170 13.81 16.00 -45.86
C GLN A 170 14.71 15.87 -44.60
N ASN A 171 14.56 14.72 -43.95
CA ASN A 171 15.63 13.83 -43.46
C ASN A 171 16.83 14.38 -42.65
N SER A 172 16.83 14.14 -41.34
CA SER A 172 18.00 13.58 -40.65
C SER A 172 17.61 12.54 -39.59
N LYS A 173 17.35 11.30 -40.05
CA LYS A 173 17.37 10.10 -39.18
C LYS A 173 18.83 9.72 -38.92
N ARG A 174 19.54 10.43 -38.03
CA ARG A 174 20.79 9.92 -37.41
C ARG A 174 21.23 10.56 -36.10
N ASP A 175 20.59 11.64 -35.63
CA ASP A 175 21.04 12.33 -34.39
C ASP A 175 20.25 11.99 -33.12
N LYS A 176 19.23 11.11 -33.21
CA LYS A 176 18.38 10.78 -32.05
C LYS A 176 19.05 9.92 -30.98
N GLN A 177 20.18 9.26 -31.26
CA GLN A 177 20.91 8.47 -30.25
C GLN A 177 21.96 9.28 -29.48
N MET A 178 22.69 10.21 -30.13
CA MET A 178 23.68 11.03 -29.43
C MET A 178 23.02 12.10 -28.54
N ASN A 179 21.88 12.66 -28.95
CA ASN A 179 21.11 13.57 -28.10
C ASN A 179 20.48 12.86 -26.89
N ARG A 180 20.15 11.57 -26.99
CA ARG A 180 19.68 10.77 -25.84
C ARG A 180 20.78 10.53 -24.82
N LEU A 181 22.00 10.25 -25.26
CA LEU A 181 23.13 10.06 -24.35
C LEU A 181 23.55 11.37 -23.68
N MET A 182 23.49 12.50 -24.38
CA MET A 182 23.71 13.82 -23.78
C MET A 182 22.62 14.22 -22.77
N LEU A 183 21.35 13.90 -23.08
CA LEU A 183 20.24 14.09 -22.15
C LEU A 183 20.38 13.20 -20.91
N ILE A 184 20.79 11.94 -21.07
CA ILE A 184 21.04 11.02 -19.95
C ILE A 184 22.24 11.48 -19.13
N LYS A 185 23.34 11.91 -19.76
CA LYS A 185 24.50 12.45 -19.03
C LYS A 185 24.13 13.71 -18.24
N ASN A 186 23.38 14.63 -18.83
CA ASN A 186 22.93 15.84 -18.14
C ASN A 186 21.89 15.53 -17.05
N TRP A 187 21.03 14.54 -17.24
CA TRP A 187 20.09 14.06 -16.23
C TRP A 187 20.81 13.40 -15.04
N ILE A 188 21.80 12.53 -15.32
CA ILE A 188 22.64 11.90 -14.29
C ILE A 188 23.48 12.95 -13.55
N ASN A 189 24.04 13.94 -14.25
CA ASN A 189 24.78 15.02 -13.59
C ASN A 189 23.86 15.94 -12.76
N GLN A 190 22.61 16.15 -13.19
CA GLN A 190 21.62 16.84 -12.36
C GLN A 190 21.24 16.03 -11.12
N ILE A 191 21.20 14.70 -11.19
CA ILE A 191 20.97 13.80 -10.05
C ILE A 191 22.15 13.81 -9.08
N ALA A 192 23.39 13.83 -9.59
CA ALA A 192 24.59 13.83 -8.76
C ALA A 192 24.83 15.16 -8.03
N ILE A 193 24.42 16.29 -8.63
CA ILE A 193 24.72 17.64 -8.11
C ILE A 193 23.57 18.19 -7.23
N LYS A 194 22.32 17.73 -7.41
CA LYS A 194 21.18 18.13 -6.57
C LYS A 194 20.80 17.01 -5.61
N GLY A 195 21.50 16.97 -4.48
CA GLY A 195 21.35 16.00 -3.40
C GLY A 195 19.93 15.81 -2.88
N THR A 196 19.70 14.60 -2.35
CA THR A 196 18.60 14.08 -1.50
C THR A 196 17.15 14.24 -1.96
N ALA A 197 16.75 15.33 -2.58
CA ALA A 197 15.35 15.58 -3.00
C ALA A 197 14.92 14.75 -4.22
N SER A 198 15.84 14.49 -5.15
CA SER A 198 15.59 13.66 -6.33
C SER A 198 15.42 12.17 -5.97
N TYR A 199 16.13 11.69 -4.95
CA TYR A 199 15.96 10.34 -4.41
C TYR A 199 14.60 10.17 -3.72
N ALA A 200 14.11 11.19 -3.02
CA ALA A 200 12.77 11.18 -2.43
C ALA A 200 11.69 11.08 -3.51
N ALA A 201 11.81 11.82 -4.62
CA ALA A 201 10.86 11.73 -5.73
C ALA A 201 10.88 10.34 -6.40
N ILE A 202 12.06 9.75 -6.60
CA ILE A 202 12.19 8.40 -7.16
C ILE A 202 11.61 7.35 -6.21
N LEU A 203 11.83 7.48 -4.89
CA LEU A 203 11.24 6.60 -3.88
C LEU A 203 9.73 6.75 -3.80
N ILE A 204 9.18 7.96 -3.92
CA ILE A 204 7.73 8.21 -3.98
C ILE A 204 7.12 7.58 -5.23
N ILE A 205 7.77 7.70 -6.39
CA ILE A 205 7.33 7.04 -7.63
C ILE A 205 7.41 5.52 -7.50
N ALA A 206 8.46 4.98 -6.88
CA ALA A 206 8.59 3.56 -6.60
C ALA A 206 7.50 3.07 -5.63
N PHE A 207 7.19 3.84 -4.58
CA PHE A 207 6.10 3.53 -3.65
C PHE A 207 4.74 3.60 -4.32
N LEU A 208 4.49 4.60 -5.17
CA LEU A 208 3.27 4.70 -5.97
C LEU A 208 3.11 3.50 -6.90
N LEU A 209 4.17 3.07 -7.58
CA LEU A 209 4.16 1.87 -8.41
C LEU A 209 3.86 0.62 -7.59
N VAL A 210 4.52 0.44 -6.43
CA VAL A 210 4.31 -0.71 -5.53
C VAL A 210 2.89 -0.71 -4.95
N SER A 211 2.34 0.45 -4.59
CA SER A 211 0.96 0.58 -4.10
C SER A 211 -0.06 0.32 -5.20
N LEU A 212 0.17 0.81 -6.42
CA LEU A 212 -0.67 0.54 -7.58
C LEU A 212 -0.64 -0.96 -7.96
N LEU A 213 0.53 -1.60 -7.83
CA LEU A 213 0.72 -3.04 -8.06
C LEU A 213 0.07 -3.91 -6.96
N ASN A 214 0.02 -3.44 -5.72
CA ASN A 214 -0.57 -4.17 -4.60
C ASN A 214 -2.11 -4.04 -4.51
N GLY A 215 -2.71 -2.98 -5.08
CA GLY A 215 -4.17 -2.78 -5.09
C GLY A 215 -4.97 -3.70 -6.03
N GLN A 216 -4.32 -4.31 -7.04
CA GLN A 216 -4.98 -5.17 -8.05
C GLN A 216 -4.50 -6.64 -7.99
N ARG A 217 -4.44 -7.20 -6.78
CA ARG A 217 -3.87 -8.52 -6.45
C ARG A 217 -4.52 -9.77 -7.07
N ARG A 218 -5.47 -9.68 -8.01
CA ARG A 218 -6.02 -10.88 -8.69
C ARG A 218 -5.80 -10.98 -10.20
N ARG A 219 -5.26 -9.97 -10.89
CA ARG A 219 -5.06 -10.05 -12.36
C ARG A 219 -3.66 -9.69 -12.88
N ILE A 220 -2.82 -9.01 -12.10
CA ILE A 220 -1.50 -8.54 -12.58
C ILE A 220 -0.41 -9.64 -12.47
N SER A 221 -0.65 -10.69 -11.67
CA SER A 221 0.33 -11.76 -11.40
C SER A 221 0.91 -12.40 -12.67
N ILE A 222 0.09 -12.68 -13.68
CA ILE A 222 0.51 -13.50 -14.84
C ILE A 222 1.43 -12.72 -15.79
N VAL A 223 1.09 -11.46 -16.07
CA VAL A 223 1.89 -10.62 -17.01
C VAL A 223 3.19 -10.18 -16.36
N LEU A 224 3.15 -9.84 -15.06
CA LEU A 224 4.34 -9.42 -14.32
C LEU A 224 5.31 -10.59 -14.09
N GLN A 225 4.80 -11.79 -13.80
CA GLN A 225 5.62 -13.01 -13.71
C GLN A 225 6.31 -13.32 -15.05
N SER A 226 5.62 -13.14 -16.19
CA SER A 226 6.21 -13.35 -17.51
C SER A 226 7.34 -12.34 -17.82
N LEU A 227 7.19 -11.09 -17.37
CA LEU A 227 8.23 -10.07 -17.54
C LEU A 227 9.43 -10.32 -16.61
N LEU A 228 9.18 -10.66 -15.34
CA LEU A 228 10.24 -10.95 -14.38
C LEU A 228 11.04 -12.20 -14.76
N THR A 229 10.38 -13.26 -15.23
CA THR A 229 11.07 -14.46 -15.72
C THR A 229 11.97 -14.16 -16.92
N LYS A 230 11.51 -13.35 -17.88
CA LYS A 230 12.35 -12.90 -19.00
C LYS A 230 13.52 -12.02 -18.55
N PHE A 231 13.30 -11.17 -17.55
CA PHE A 231 14.36 -10.31 -16.99
C PHE A 231 15.44 -11.14 -16.29
N PHE A 232 15.05 -12.08 -15.44
CA PHE A 232 15.97 -13.01 -14.79
C PHE A 232 16.70 -13.92 -15.79
N GLN A 233 16.02 -14.37 -16.85
CA GLN A 233 16.64 -15.15 -17.91
C GLN A 233 17.69 -14.35 -18.68
N THR A 234 17.44 -13.06 -18.93
CA THR A 234 18.39 -12.16 -19.59
C THR A 234 19.62 -11.92 -18.71
N ILE A 235 19.42 -11.73 -17.40
CA ILE A 235 20.53 -11.60 -16.44
C ILE A 235 21.35 -12.89 -16.40
N LYS A 236 20.70 -14.06 -16.32
CA LYS A 236 21.37 -15.36 -16.31
C LYS A 236 22.15 -15.61 -17.60
N MET A 237 21.61 -15.25 -18.75
CA MET A 237 22.32 -15.34 -20.04
C MET A 237 23.52 -14.38 -20.07
N GLY A 238 23.38 -13.15 -19.59
CA GLY A 238 24.45 -12.16 -19.56
C GLY A 238 25.62 -12.54 -18.63
N THR A 239 25.32 -13.12 -17.46
CA THR A 239 26.36 -13.55 -16.52
C THR A 239 27.07 -14.84 -16.96
N THR A 240 26.42 -15.68 -17.78
CA THR A 240 27.04 -16.92 -18.30
C THR A 240 28.04 -16.66 -19.43
N VAL A 241 27.96 -15.50 -20.12
CA VAL A 241 28.87 -15.15 -21.24
C VAL A 241 30.09 -14.32 -20.81
N THR A 242 30.17 -13.92 -19.53
CA THR A 242 31.28 -13.08 -19.02
C THR A 242 32.39 -13.90 -18.32
N TYR A 243 32.25 -15.23 -18.27
CA TYR A 243 33.29 -16.16 -17.78
C TYR A 243 33.68 -17.16 -18.87
N MET A 244 34.28 -16.67 -19.95
CA MET A 244 35.23 -17.41 -20.78
C MET A 244 36.31 -16.45 -21.28
#